data_AF-U6M002-F1
#
_entry.id   AF-U6M002-F1
#
_cell.length_a   1.000
_cell.length_b   1.000
_cell.length_c   1.000
_cell.angle_alpha   90.00
_cell.angle_beta   90.00
_cell.angle_gamma   90.00
#
_symmetry.space_group_name_H-M   'P 1'
#
loop_
_entity.id
_entity.type
_entity.pdbx_description
1 polymer ?
#
loop_
_entity_poly.entity_id
_entity_poly.type
_entity_poly.pdbx_seq_one_letter_code
_entity_poly.pdbx_strand_id
1 'polypeptide(L)'
;MVDSRLGLALALSPTVSGFVQGLKAAAAANHLPCLQILKDPDGKVIGARVKDTETNEEFDIRAKVVVNCAGPLSDTVRRMDHPDATPVLKPAAGEKIICF
;
A
#
# COMPACT_ATOMS: atom_id res chain seq x y z
N MET A 1 0.63 -5.55 -24.22
CA MET A 1 1.11 -4.94 -22.97
C MET A 1 0.54 -5.76 -21.82
N VAL A 2 1.37 -6.23 -20.88
CA VAL A 2 0.92 -7.12 -19.77
C VAL A 2 1.20 -6.40 -18.44
N ASP A 3 0.29 -5.51 -18.06
CA ASP A 3 0.43 -4.58 -16.93
C ASP A 3 0.74 -5.30 -15.61
N SER A 4 0.14 -6.47 -15.41
CA SER A 4 0.36 -7.30 -14.21
C SER A 4 1.81 -7.77 -14.07
N ARG A 5 2.47 -8.15 -15.18
CA ARG A 5 3.89 -8.55 -15.17
C ARG A 5 4.80 -7.36 -14.87
N LEU A 6 4.48 -6.19 -15.42
CA LEU A 6 5.22 -4.97 -15.11
C LEU A 6 5.09 -4.61 -13.62
N GLY A 7 3.87 -4.64 -13.07
CA GLY A 7 3.64 -4.37 -11.66
C GLY A 7 4.42 -5.31 -10.73
N LEU A 8 4.42 -6.62 -11.04
CA LEU A 8 5.19 -7.58 -10.26
C LEU A 8 6.71 -7.35 -10.36
N ALA A 9 7.22 -7.05 -11.56
CA ALA A 9 8.65 -6.77 -11.75
C ALA A 9 9.10 -5.55 -10.95
N LEU A 10 8.28 -4.50 -10.90
CA LEU A 10 8.58 -3.30 -10.12
C LEU A 10 8.52 -3.56 -8.61
N ALA A 11 7.58 -4.38 -8.14
CA ALA A 11 7.46 -4.72 -6.72
C ALA A 11 8.61 -5.62 -6.22
N LEU A 12 9.09 -6.55 -7.05
CA LEU A 12 10.12 -7.53 -6.67
C LEU A 12 11.55 -7.05 -6.87
N SER A 13 11.79 -6.18 -7.87
CA SER A 13 13.16 -5.71 -8.13
C SER A 13 13.87 -5.06 -6.91
N PRO A 14 13.22 -4.20 -6.08
CA PRO A 14 13.89 -3.64 -4.90
C PRO A 14 14.12 -4.66 -3.77
N THR A 15 13.52 -5.86 -3.82
CA THR A 15 13.73 -6.89 -2.79
C THR A 15 15.03 -7.67 -3.03
N VAL A 16 15.66 -7.51 -4.19
CA VAL A 16 16.93 -8.16 -4.52
C VAL A 16 18.09 -7.37 -3.92
N SER A 17 18.94 -8.03 -3.14
CA SER A 17 20.14 -7.42 -2.57
C SER A 17 21.07 -6.92 -3.68
N GLY A 18 21.51 -5.66 -3.57
CA GLY A 18 22.39 -5.04 -4.56
C GLY A 18 21.72 -4.65 -5.88
N PHE A 19 20.39 -4.69 -5.99
CA PHE A 19 19.68 -4.23 -7.18
C PHE A 19 20.01 -2.78 -7.54
N VAL A 20 20.12 -1.91 -6.53
CA VAL A 20 20.69 -0.57 -6.65
C VAL A 20 21.87 -0.48 -5.69
N GLN A 21 23.04 -0.14 -6.22
CA GLN A 21 24.25 -0.02 -5.41
C GLN A 21 24.08 1.05 -4.32
N GLY A 22 24.43 0.69 -3.08
CA GLY A 22 24.30 1.57 -1.91
C GLY A 22 22.93 1.54 -1.23
N LEU A 23 21.93 0.82 -1.76
CA LEU A 23 20.63 0.64 -1.12
C LEU A 23 20.50 -0.73 -0.45
N LYS A 24 19.70 -0.79 0.62
CA LYS A 24 19.29 -2.04 1.26
C LYS A 24 18.11 -2.64 0.52
N ALA A 25 18.03 -3.97 0.51
CA ALA A 25 16.87 -4.68 -0.02
C ALA A 25 15.60 -4.28 0.73
N ALA A 26 14.51 -4.10 -0.01
CA ALA A 26 13.19 -3.82 0.53
C ALA A 26 12.48 -5.12 0.95
N ALA A 27 11.59 -5.02 1.94
CA ALA A 27 10.61 -6.05 2.22
C ALA A 27 9.31 -5.73 1.44
N ALA A 28 8.75 -6.73 0.78
CA ALA A 28 7.48 -6.63 0.09
C ALA A 28 6.59 -7.80 0.54
N ALA A 29 5.30 -7.52 0.78
CA ALA A 29 4.35 -8.53 1.19
C ALA A 29 2.95 -8.18 0.67
N ASN A 30 2.21 -9.20 0.26
CA ASN A 30 0.79 -9.15 -0.10
C ASN A 30 -0.06 -9.68 1.07
N HIS A 31 -1.38 -9.76 0.89
CA HIS A 31 -2.29 -10.31 1.91
C HIS A 31 -2.25 -9.63 3.29
N LEU A 32 -1.75 -8.38 3.33
CA LEU A 32 -1.58 -7.55 4.52
C LEU A 32 -2.35 -6.22 4.41
N PRO A 33 -3.70 -6.23 4.45
CA PRO A 33 -4.48 -5.00 4.52
C PRO A 33 -4.08 -4.13 5.71
N CYS A 34 -3.97 -2.82 5.45
CA CYS A 34 -3.86 -1.79 6.47
C CYS A 34 -5.23 -1.58 7.12
N LEU A 35 -5.30 -1.75 8.45
CA LEU A 35 -6.51 -1.55 9.24
C LEU A 35 -6.59 -0.12 9.78
N GLN A 36 -5.46 0.44 10.21
CA GLN A 36 -5.40 1.74 10.87
C GLN A 36 -4.04 2.41 10.69
N ILE A 37 -4.04 3.74 10.58
CA ILE A 37 -2.82 4.56 10.64
C ILE A 37 -2.44 4.84 12.09
N LEU A 38 -1.19 4.56 12.45
CA LEU A 38 -0.66 4.83 13.80
C LEU A 38 -0.12 6.25 13.87
N LYS A 39 -0.50 6.98 14.92
CA LYS A 39 -0.04 8.35 15.19
C LYS A 39 0.63 8.46 16.56
N ASP A 40 1.57 9.38 16.69
CA ASP A 40 2.09 9.81 17.99
C ASP A 40 1.14 10.81 18.68
N PRO A 41 1.41 11.21 19.94
CA PRO A 41 0.60 12.21 20.65
C PRO A 41 0.54 13.58 19.96
N ASP A 42 1.53 13.91 19.12
CA ASP A 42 1.58 15.15 18.34
C ASP A 42 0.78 15.05 17.03
N GLY A 43 0.15 13.90 16.77
CA GLY A 43 -0.68 13.63 15.59
C GLY A 43 0.11 13.24 14.35
N LYS A 44 1.43 13.04 14.44
CA LYS A 44 2.28 12.64 13.31
C LYS A 44 2.14 11.14 13.05
N VAL A 45 2.06 10.77 11.78
CA VAL A 45 2.02 9.38 11.34
C VAL A 45 3.37 8.69 11.62
N ILE A 46 3.31 7.56 12.33
CA ILE A 46 4.49 6.78 12.76
C ILE A 46 4.42 5.31 12.34
N GLY A 47 3.40 4.92 11.57
CA GLY A 47 3.23 3.55 11.12
C GLY A 47 1.80 3.20 10.75
N ALA A 48 1.55 1.89 10.65
CA ALA A 48 0.23 1.33 10.39
C ALA A 48 0.04 0.01 11.15
N ARG A 49 -1.20 -0.25 11.57
CA ARG A 49 -1.64 -1.58 11.98
C ARG A 49 -2.11 -2.35 10.75
N VAL A 50 -1.58 -3.55 10.58
CA VAL A 50 -1.92 -4.45 9.47
C VAL A 50 -2.46 -5.75 9.99
N LYS A 51 -3.23 -6.45 9.15
CA LYS A 51 -3.69 -7.81 9.41
C LYS A 51 -3.16 -8.75 8.36
N ASP A 52 -2.45 -9.79 8.75
CA ASP A 52 -2.13 -10.89 7.86
C ASP A 52 -3.40 -11.72 7.61
N THR A 53 -3.86 -11.78 6.36
CA THR A 53 -5.07 -12.53 6.02
C THR A 53 -4.84 -14.03 5.85
N GLU A 54 -3.60 -14.49 5.80
CA GLU A 54 -3.25 -15.92 5.77
C GLU A 54 -3.27 -16.51 7.18
N THR A 55 -2.73 -15.79 8.17
CA THR A 55 -2.66 -16.24 9.57
C THR A 55 -3.75 -15.65 10.46
N ASN A 56 -4.42 -14.58 10.02
CA ASN A 56 -5.33 -13.73 10.80
C ASN A 56 -4.69 -12.92 11.93
N GLU A 57 -3.35 -12.85 12.00
CA GLU A 57 -2.66 -12.08 13.02
C GLU A 57 -2.65 -10.58 12.70
N GLU A 58 -2.78 -9.75 13.74
CA GLU A 58 -2.68 -8.30 13.64
C GLU A 58 -1.41 -7.79 14.33
N PHE A 59 -0.67 -6.92 13.64
CA PHE A 59 0.56 -6.36 14.17
C PHE A 59 0.84 -4.94 13.66
N ASP A 60 1.77 -4.26 14.32
CA ASP A 60 2.14 -2.88 14.01
C ASP A 60 3.44 -2.82 13.21
N ILE A 61 3.42 -2.04 12.13
CA ILE A 61 4.61 -1.69 11.36
C ILE A 61 4.93 -0.23 11.67
N ARG A 62 6.12 0.02 12.24
CA ARG A 62 6.63 1.37 12.52
C ARG A 62 7.44 1.88 11.34
N ALA A 63 7.17 3.11 10.91
CA ALA A 63 7.88 3.75 9.81
C ALA A 63 8.04 5.25 10.07
N LYS A 64 9.13 5.83 9.55
CA LYS A 64 9.37 7.28 9.62
C LYS A 64 8.47 8.07 8.67
N VAL A 65 8.10 7.43 7.56
CA VAL A 65 7.26 7.99 6.50
C VAL A 65 6.34 6.88 6.02
N VAL A 66 5.06 7.20 5.82
CA VAL A 66 4.06 6.32 5.26
C VAL A 66 3.50 6.98 4.00
N VAL A 67 3.48 6.23 2.88
CA VAL A 67 2.97 6.72 1.60
C VAL A 67 1.73 5.93 1.22
N ASN A 68 0.62 6.63 0.94
CA ASN A 68 -0.62 6.01 0.48
C ASN A 68 -0.59 5.83 -1.04
N CYS A 69 -0.47 4.57 -1.48
CA CYS A 69 -0.49 4.18 -2.89
C CYS A 69 -1.65 3.20 -3.20
N ALA A 70 -2.79 3.32 -2.50
CA ALA A 70 -3.90 2.36 -2.58
C ALA A 70 -4.83 2.51 -3.81
N GLY A 71 -4.43 3.30 -4.82
CA GLY A 71 -5.20 3.46 -6.06
C GLY A 71 -6.63 3.97 -5.79
N PRO A 72 -7.69 3.35 -6.34
CA PRO A 72 -9.08 3.74 -6.08
C PRO A 72 -9.48 3.73 -4.60
N LEU A 73 -8.78 2.97 -3.75
CA LEU A 73 -9.01 2.91 -2.31
C LEU A 73 -8.27 4.00 -1.52
N SER A 74 -7.57 4.92 -2.19
CA SER A 74 -6.78 5.94 -1.51
C SER A 74 -7.61 6.83 -0.59
N ASP A 75 -8.84 7.17 -0.98
CA ASP A 75 -9.74 7.97 -0.13
C ASP A 75 -10.19 7.21 1.13
N THR A 76 -10.36 5.89 1.04
CA THR A 76 -10.63 5.04 2.21
C THR A 76 -9.47 5.11 3.21
N VAL A 77 -8.23 5.00 2.73
CA VAL A 77 -7.03 5.13 3.57
C VAL A 77 -6.88 6.55 4.12
N ARG A 78 -7.19 7.59 3.32
CA ARG A 78 -7.18 8.99 3.80
C ARG A 78 -8.17 9.21 4.94
N ARG A 79 -9.33 8.54 4.91
CA ARG A 79 -10.31 8.62 5.99
C ARG A 79 -9.90 7.87 7.25
N MET A 80 -9.00 6.88 7.17
CA MET A 80 -8.38 6.28 8.35
C MET A 80 -7.48 7.28 9.09
N ASP A 81 -6.89 8.24 8.36
CA ASP A 81 -6.02 9.28 8.90
C ASP A 81 -6.82 10.53 9.34
N HIS A 82 -7.77 10.95 8.50
CA HIS A 82 -8.63 12.11 8.69
C HIS A 82 -10.07 11.74 8.33
N PRO A 83 -10.92 11.38 9.31
CA PRO A 83 -12.28 10.89 9.06
C PRO A 83 -13.13 11.79 8.17
N ASP A 84 -12.98 13.11 8.32
CA ASP A 84 -13.73 14.12 7.57
C ASP A 84 -13.09 14.48 6.22
N ALA A 85 -12.10 13.71 5.77
CA ALA A 85 -11.42 13.95 4.50
C ALA A 85 -12.43 13.89 3.34
N THR A 86 -12.55 15.02 2.64
CA THR A 86 -13.36 15.12 1.43
C THR A 86 -12.78 14.17 0.36
N PRO A 87 -13.63 13.35 -0.28
CA PRO A 87 -13.18 12.47 -1.36
C PRO A 87 -12.60 13.29 -2.51
N VAL A 88 -11.44 12.86 -2.99
CA VAL A 88 -10.70 13.50 -4.10
C VAL A 88 -10.80 12.66 -5.36
N LEU A 89 -10.95 11.33 -5.22
CA LEU A 89 -11.02 10.42 -6.35
C LEU A 89 -12.45 10.32 -6.88
N LYS A 90 -12.56 10.32 -8.22
CA LYS A 90 -13.76 9.91 -8.96
C LYS A 90 -13.40 8.69 -9.82
N PRO A 91 -13.59 7.45 -9.32
CA PRO A 91 -13.28 6.25 -10.07
C PRO A 91 -14.13 6.17 -11.34
N ALA A 92 -13.51 5.84 -12.47
CA ALA A 92 -14.20 5.50 -13.71
C ALA A 92 -14.07 3.99 -13.96
N ALA A 93 -15.17 3.35 -14.33
CA ALA A 93 -15.19 1.93 -14.71
C ALA A 93 -14.94 1.79 -16.22
N GLY A 94 -14.12 0.83 -16.60
CA GLY A 94 -13.90 0.44 -17.99
C GLY A 94 -14.03 -1.07 -18.13
N GLU A 95 -14.75 -1.51 -19.14
CA GLU A 95 -14.95 -2.93 -19.44
C GLU A 95 -14.07 -3.33 -20.63
N LYS A 96 -13.54 -4.55 -20.59
CA LYS A 96 -12.77 -5.13 -21.70
C LYS A 96 -13.62 -6.23 -22.33
N ILE A 97 -13.95 -6.10 -23.61
CA ILE A 97 -14.63 -7.13 -24.41
C ILE A 97 -13.56 -8.01 -25.05
N ILE A 98 -13.73 -9.33 -24.92
CA ILE A 98 -12.85 -10.32 -25.57
C ILE A 98 -13.59 -10.85 -26.80
N CYS A 99 -13.11 -10.49 -27.99
CA CYS A 99 -13.59 -11.06 -29.25
C CYS A 99 -12.75 -12.28 -29.62
N PHE A 100 -13.41 -13.38 -30.01
CA PHE A 100 -12.79 -14.60 -30.51
C PHE A 100 -12.77 -14.63 -32.03
#